data_AF-A0A3S1JL32-F1
#
_entry.id   AF-A0A3S1JL32-F1
#
_cell.length_a   1.000
_cell.length_b   1.000
_cell.length_c   1.000
_cell.angle_alpha   90.00
_cell.angle_beta   90.00
_cell.angle_gamma   90.00
#
_symmetry.space_group_name_H-M   'P 1'
#
loop_
_entity.id
_entity.type
_entity.pdbx_description
1 polymer ?
#
loop_
_entity_poly.entity_id
_entity_poly.type
_entity_poly.pdbx_seq_one_letter_code
_entity_poly.pdbx_strand_id
1 'polypeptide(L)'
;MTSNDRPRAFADVSSGTILATVTIAVPPERVFHALTAEDQIPLWWGSDEQYRTTRHIADVRPGGAWRSEGKGADGEEFHVQG
;
A
#
# COMPACT_ATOMS: atom_id res chain seq x y z
N MET A 1 -7.20 -13.13 -27.27
CA MET A 1 -7.79 -13.44 -25.96
C MET A 1 -7.50 -12.27 -25.04
N THR A 2 -8.49 -11.43 -24.75
CA THR A 2 -8.35 -10.36 -23.77
C THR A 2 -8.29 -10.99 -22.39
N SER A 3 -7.08 -11.14 -21.82
CA SER A 3 -6.94 -11.46 -20.41
C SER A 3 -7.71 -10.40 -19.62
N ASN A 4 -8.60 -10.82 -18.72
CA ASN A 4 -9.36 -9.90 -17.87
C ASN A 4 -8.41 -9.34 -16.79
N ASP A 5 -7.60 -8.36 -17.18
CA ASP A 5 -6.45 -7.86 -16.42
C ASP A 5 -6.82 -6.81 -15.36
N ARG A 6 -8.06 -6.87 -14.87
CA ARG A 6 -8.58 -5.94 -13.86
C ARG A 6 -8.03 -6.30 -12.48
N PRO A 7 -7.84 -5.30 -11.59
CA PRO A 7 -7.58 -5.57 -10.18
C PRO A 7 -8.63 -6.51 -9.60
N ARG A 8 -8.19 -7.51 -8.85
CA ARG A 8 -9.06 -8.49 -8.19
C ARG A 8 -8.55 -8.79 -6.80
N ALA A 9 -9.48 -9.03 -5.87
CA ALA A 9 -9.18 -9.49 -4.53
C ALA A 9 -10.16 -10.62 -4.15
N PHE A 10 -9.68 -11.60 -3.41
CA PHE A 10 -10.52 -12.62 -2.78
C PHE A 10 -10.06 -12.89 -1.36
N ALA A 11 -11.01 -13.16 -0.48
CA ALA A 11 -10.76 -13.51 0.91
C ALA A 11 -10.96 -15.02 1.09
N ASP A 12 -9.90 -15.71 1.48
CA ASP A 12 -9.99 -17.06 2.02
C ASP A 12 -10.22 -16.98 3.52
N VAL A 13 -11.50 -17.01 3.88
CA VAL A 13 -11.95 -16.93 5.28
C VAL A 13 -11.54 -18.16 6.11
N SER A 14 -11.22 -19.28 5.46
CA SER A 14 -10.80 -20.50 6.16
C SER A 14 -9.35 -20.42 6.64
N SER A 15 -8.49 -19.73 5.88
CA SER A 15 -7.08 -19.49 6.23
C SER A 15 -6.82 -18.10 6.83
N GLY A 16 -7.81 -17.21 6.84
CA GLY A 16 -7.66 -15.84 7.31
C GLY A 16 -6.80 -14.97 6.38
N THR A 17 -6.74 -15.30 5.09
CA THR A 17 -5.90 -14.63 4.10
C THR A 17 -6.72 -13.82 3.11
N ILE A 18 -6.24 -12.61 2.78
CA ILE A 18 -6.76 -11.82 1.65
C ILE A 18 -5.67 -11.81 0.57
N LEU A 19 -5.99 -12.27 -0.64
CA LEU A 19 -5.10 -12.17 -1.80
C LEU A 19 -5.65 -11.16 -2.80
N ALA A 20 -4.82 -10.17 -3.15
CA ALA A 20 -5.12 -9.19 -4.19
C ALA A 20 -4.09 -9.29 -5.33
N THR A 21 -4.53 -9.04 -6.57
CA THR A 21 -3.66 -9.01 -7.75
C THR A 21 -4.09 -7.88 -8.68
N VAL A 22 -3.12 -7.13 -9.17
CA VAL A 22 -3.27 -6.08 -10.18
C VAL A 22 -2.09 -6.13 -11.13
N THR A 23 -2.34 -5.93 -12.42
CA THR A 23 -1.27 -5.77 -13.42
C THR A 23 -1.07 -4.28 -13.68
N ILE A 24 0.18 -3.84 -13.61
CA ILE A 24 0.59 -2.47 -13.91
C ILE A 24 1.60 -2.56 -15.04
N ALA A 25 1.28 -1.96 -16.19
CA ALA A 25 2.08 -2.05 -17.42
C ALA A 25 3.33 -1.16 -17.39
N VAL A 26 4.18 -1.33 -16.38
CA VAL A 26 5.46 -0.62 -16.19
C VAL A 26 6.52 -1.60 -15.68
N PRO A 27 7.82 -1.27 -15.78
CA PRO A 27 8.88 -2.09 -15.20
C PRO A 27 8.69 -2.32 -13.68
N PRO A 28 8.98 -3.51 -13.15
CA PRO A 28 8.82 -3.83 -11.73
C PRO A 28 9.53 -2.86 -10.79
N GLU A 29 10.66 -2.31 -11.20
CA GLU A 29 11.46 -1.36 -10.42
C GLU A 29 10.67 -0.08 -10.13
N ARG A 30 9.82 0.37 -11.07
CA ARG A 30 8.95 1.53 -10.85
C ARG A 30 7.85 1.23 -9.84
N VAL A 31 7.29 0.03 -9.88
CA VAL A 31 6.29 -0.41 -8.90
C VAL A 31 6.92 -0.55 -7.53
N PHE A 32 8.10 -1.15 -7.44
CA PHE A 32 8.85 -1.28 -6.20
C PHE A 32 9.20 0.08 -5.59
N HIS A 33 9.66 1.04 -6.40
CA HIS A 33 9.93 2.40 -5.95
C HIS A 33 8.66 3.07 -5.39
N ALA A 34 7.52 2.94 -6.09
CA ALA A 34 6.24 3.49 -5.62
C ALA A 34 5.76 2.89 -4.29
N LEU A 35 6.17 1.65 -3.97
CA LEU A 35 5.83 0.92 -2.74
C LEU A 35 6.82 1.16 -1.59
N THR A 36 7.95 1.81 -1.81
CA THR A 36 9.06 1.83 -0.82
C THR A 36 9.65 3.21 -0.58
N ALA A 37 9.54 4.14 -1.51
CA ALA A 37 10.14 5.46 -1.38
C ALA A 37 9.26 6.41 -0.56
N GLU A 38 9.89 7.15 0.38
CA GLU A 38 9.23 8.11 1.28
C GLU A 38 8.46 9.19 0.52
N ASP A 39 8.98 9.64 -0.63
CA ASP A 39 8.37 10.66 -1.48
C ASP A 39 7.24 10.13 -2.38
N GLN A 40 7.05 8.81 -2.46
CA GLN A 40 6.05 8.18 -3.34
C GLN A 40 4.82 7.70 -2.58
N ILE A 41 4.99 7.03 -1.43
CA ILE A 41 3.87 6.43 -0.68
C ILE A 41 2.74 7.45 -0.38
N PRO A 42 3.00 8.66 0.13
CA PRO A 42 1.94 9.64 0.42
C PRO A 42 1.14 10.10 -0.81
N LEU A 43 1.66 9.89 -2.02
CA LEU A 43 0.99 10.29 -3.27
C LEU A 43 -0.19 9.39 -3.63
N TRP A 44 -0.28 8.18 -3.08
CA TRP A 44 -1.32 7.23 -3.49
C TRP A 44 -1.81 6.28 -2.41
N TRP A 45 -1.08 6.07 -1.32
CA TRP A 45 -1.43 5.08 -0.31
C TRP A 45 -2.57 5.57 0.60
N GLY A 46 -3.65 4.79 0.64
CA GLY A 46 -4.91 5.13 1.28
C GLY A 46 -6.02 5.53 0.29
N SER A 47 -7.18 5.88 0.81
CA SER A 47 -8.29 6.46 0.06
C SER A 47 -8.94 7.57 0.88
N ASP A 48 -9.40 8.63 0.21
CA ASP A 48 -9.95 9.81 0.88
C ASP A 48 -11.18 9.48 1.76
N GLU A 49 -11.88 8.39 1.44
CA GLU A 49 -13.05 7.92 2.21
C GLU A 49 -12.70 7.10 3.45
N GLN A 50 -11.43 6.67 3.61
CA GLN A 50 -11.02 5.76 4.69
C GLN A 50 -9.87 6.33 5.51
N TYR A 51 -8.76 6.61 4.84
CA TYR A 51 -7.58 7.21 5.44
C TYR A 51 -6.61 7.68 4.35
N ARG A 52 -5.77 8.64 4.68
CA ARG A 52 -4.66 9.07 3.83
C ARG A 52 -3.33 9.01 4.55
N THR A 53 -2.35 8.34 3.96
CA THR A 53 -0.97 8.40 4.46
C THR A 53 -0.34 9.73 4.10
N THR A 54 0.22 10.41 5.11
CA THR A 54 0.85 11.74 4.98
C THR A 54 2.37 11.65 4.98
N ARG A 55 2.93 10.62 5.61
CA ARG A 55 4.38 10.36 5.66
C ARG A 55 4.66 8.87 5.79
N HIS A 56 5.74 8.41 5.18
CA HIS A 56 6.21 7.04 5.33
C HIS A 56 7.74 6.99 5.30
N ILE A 57 8.35 6.37 6.31
CA ILE A 57 9.79 6.14 6.37
C ILE A 57 10.00 4.66 6.63
N ALA A 58 10.88 4.02 5.85
CA ALA A 58 11.20 2.62 6.00
C ALA A 58 12.68 2.36 5.71
N ASP A 59 13.30 1.51 6.54
CA ASP A 59 14.56 0.86 6.24
C ASP A 59 14.25 -0.45 5.48
N VAL A 60 14.33 -0.41 4.15
CA VAL A 60 13.82 -1.48 3.26
C VAL A 60 14.80 -2.65 3.18
N ARG A 61 14.87 -3.43 4.26
CA ARG A 61 15.65 -4.66 4.39
C ARG A 61 15.00 -5.59 5.42
N PRO A 62 15.38 -6.88 5.46
CA PRO A 62 14.94 -7.78 6.53
C PRO A 62 15.26 -7.21 7.92
N GLY A 63 14.23 -7.11 8.76
CA GLY A 63 14.32 -6.56 10.13
C GLY A 63 14.56 -5.05 10.20
N GLY A 64 14.40 -4.30 9.10
CA GLY A 64 14.42 -2.84 9.12
C GLY A 64 13.14 -2.27 9.74
N ALA A 65 13.28 -1.18 10.50
CA ALA A 65 12.15 -0.49 11.11
C ALA A 65 11.42 0.37 10.08
N TRP A 66 10.13 0.59 10.31
CA TRP A 66 9.33 1.51 9.48
C TRP A 66 8.25 2.22 10.29
N ARG A 67 7.81 3.37 9.79
CA ARG A 67 6.74 4.17 10.37
C ARG A 67 5.95 4.88 9.29
N SER A 68 4.63 4.81 9.40
CA SER A 68 3.68 5.59 8.60
C SER A 68 2.88 6.52 9.49
N GLU A 69 2.65 7.73 9.02
CA GLU A 69 1.72 8.71 9.59
C GLU A 69 0.55 8.89 8.63
N GLY A 70 -0.64 9.16 9.15
CA GLY A 70 -1.81 9.37 8.32
C GLY A 70 -2.95 10.09 9.03
N LYS A 71 -4.01 10.37 8.27
CA LYS A 71 -5.26 10.94 8.75
C LYS A 71 -6.41 10.00 8.44
N GLY A 72 -7.25 9.72 9.43
CA GLY A 72 -8.48 8.95 9.25
C GLY A 72 -9.53 9.74 8.47
N ALA A 73 -10.60 9.07 8.05
CA ALA A 73 -11.74 9.73 7.41
C ALA A 73 -12.45 10.76 8.32
N ASP A 74 -12.28 10.64 9.63
CA ASP A 74 -12.74 11.60 10.65
C ASP A 74 -11.80 12.81 10.81
N GLY A 75 -10.66 12.81 10.13
CA GLY A 75 -9.64 13.85 10.19
C GLY A 75 -8.63 13.68 11.32
N GLU A 76 -8.81 12.68 12.20
CA GLU A 76 -7.90 12.42 13.31
C GLU A 76 -6.56 11.85 12.80
N GLU A 77 -5.48 12.28 13.43
CA GLU A 77 -4.14 11.83 13.08
C GLU A 77 -3.83 10.49 13.72
N PHE A 78 -3.17 9.61 12.96
CA PHE A 78 -2.71 8.32 13.44
C PHE A 78 -1.30 8.00 12.95
N HIS A 79 -0.70 6.99 13.58
CA HIS A 79 0.52 6.39 13.07
C HIS A 79 0.51 4.88 13.28
N VAL A 80 1.24 4.17 12.42
CA VAL A 80 1.50 2.73 12.51
C VAL A 80 3.00 2.52 12.30
N GLN A 81 3.58 1.55 12.99
CA GLN A 81 5.00 1.24 12.90
C GLN A 81 5.25 -0.23 13.17
N GLY A 82 6.43 -0.72 12.76
CA GLY A 82 6.90 -2.08 13.00
C GLY A 82 8.39 -2.23 12.82
#